data_AF-K1RN21-F1
#
_entry.id   AF-K1RN21-F1
#
_cell.length_a   1.000
_cell.length_b   1.000
_cell.length_c   1.000
_cell.angle_alpha   90.00
_cell.angle_beta   90.00
_cell.angle_gamma   90.00
#
_symmetry.space_group_name_H-M   'P 1'
#
loop_
_entity.id
_entity.type
_entity.pdbx_description
1 polymer ?
#
loop_
_entity_poly.entity_id
_entity_poly.type
_entity_poly.pdbx_seq_one_letter_code
_entity_poly.pdbx_strand_id
1 'polypeptide(L)'
;ELQPGDFFSPFHAVLRAGMGTLAYGDAWNLFDNIVVSENLVNAKPGELRLVRAPGSKYYGNVFKRNYMIQREGQFKGYPLRTYVGNNFQGGYSDHFPVYIYIGK
;
A
#
# COMPACT_ATOMS: atom_id res chain seq x y z
N GLU A 1 -9.63 -11.93 -17.34
CA GLU A 1 -9.70 -10.51 -17.72
C GLU A 1 -10.84 -9.85 -16.95
N LEU A 2 -10.79 -8.53 -16.76
CA LEU A 2 -11.87 -7.78 -16.10
C LEU A 2 -13.05 -7.64 -17.07
N GLN A 3 -14.26 -7.84 -16.57
CA GLN A 3 -15.52 -7.59 -17.29
C GLN A 3 -16.05 -6.18 -17.00
N PRO A 4 -16.89 -5.60 -17.88
CA PRO A 4 -17.55 -4.34 -17.59
C PRO A 4 -18.30 -4.37 -16.25
N GLY A 5 -17.97 -3.42 -15.36
CA GLY A 5 -18.52 -3.34 -14.01
C GLY A 5 -17.71 -4.05 -12.93
N ASP A 6 -16.66 -4.79 -13.29
CA ASP A 6 -15.75 -5.40 -12.32
C ASP A 6 -14.95 -4.37 -11.53
N PHE A 7 -14.44 -4.82 -10.39
CA PHE A 7 -13.46 -4.12 -9.59
C PHE A 7 -12.09 -4.76 -9.69
N PHE A 8 -11.06 -3.92 -9.73
CA PHE A 8 -9.66 -4.33 -9.74
C PHE A 8 -8.98 -3.86 -8.46
N SER A 9 -8.20 -4.76 -7.84
CA SER A 9 -7.28 -4.40 -6.76
C SER A 9 -5.85 -4.25 -7.32
N PRO A 10 -5.30 -3.02 -7.39
CA PRO A 10 -3.91 -2.74 -7.73
C PRO A 10 -2.89 -3.41 -6.79
N PHE A 11 -3.35 -3.86 -5.63
CA PHE A 11 -2.57 -4.38 -4.51
C PHE A 11 -2.43 -5.91 -4.50
N HIS A 12 -3.15 -6.62 -5.36
CA HIS A 12 -3.08 -8.09 -5.39
C HIS A 12 -1.67 -8.61 -5.74
N ALA A 13 -0.99 -7.98 -6.70
CA ALA A 13 0.41 -8.30 -7.02
C ALA A 13 1.40 -7.85 -5.94
N VAL A 14 1.08 -6.78 -5.19
CA VAL A 14 1.87 -6.28 -4.07
C VAL A 14 1.86 -7.30 -2.93
N LEU A 15 0.67 -7.83 -2.58
CA LEU A 15 0.49 -8.87 -1.57
C LEU A 15 1.27 -10.14 -1.92
N ARG A 16 1.16 -10.63 -3.16
CA ARG A 16 1.91 -11.81 -3.62
C ARG A 16 3.42 -11.65 -3.55
N ALA A 17 3.92 -10.42 -3.62
CA ALA A 17 5.33 -10.13 -3.48
C ALA A 17 5.80 -10.05 -2.01
N GLY A 18 4.93 -10.34 -1.04
CA GLY A 18 5.24 -10.34 0.38
C GLY A 18 5.32 -8.95 1.01
N MET A 19 4.83 -7.91 0.33
CA MET A 19 4.79 -6.55 0.88
C MET A 19 3.48 -6.35 1.64
N GLY A 20 3.55 -5.58 2.72
CA GLY A 20 2.42 -5.25 3.56
C GLY A 20 2.44 -3.80 4.04
N THR A 21 1.31 -3.35 4.57
CA THR A 21 1.16 -2.06 5.23
C THR A 21 1.42 -2.15 6.72
N LEU A 22 1.20 -3.30 7.33
CA LEU A 22 1.42 -3.52 8.76
C LEU A 22 2.11 -4.87 8.99
N ALA A 23 2.68 -5.04 10.18
CA ALA A 23 3.27 -6.30 10.59
C ALA A 23 2.61 -6.81 11.89
N TYR A 24 2.27 -8.10 11.90
CA TYR A 24 1.63 -8.81 13.00
C TYR A 24 2.13 -10.26 13.02
N GLY A 25 2.53 -10.76 14.18
CA GLY A 25 3.08 -12.12 14.33
C GLY A 25 4.29 -12.38 13.43
N ASP A 26 5.18 -11.39 13.28
CA ASP A 26 6.35 -11.45 12.38
C ASP A 26 6.04 -11.67 10.89
N ALA A 27 4.79 -11.41 10.48
CA ALA A 27 4.35 -11.44 9.09
C ALA A 27 3.85 -10.06 8.63
N TRP A 28 4.23 -9.69 7.39
CA TRP A 28 3.65 -8.54 6.70
C TRP A 28 2.23 -8.84 6.23
N ASN A 29 1.31 -7.93 6.52
CA ASN A 29 -0.09 -7.99 6.10
C ASN A 29 -0.42 -6.75 5.25
N LEU A 30 -1.18 -6.94 4.17
CA LEU A 30 -1.62 -5.87 3.29
C LEU A 30 -3.11 -5.59 3.52
N PHE A 31 -3.41 -4.87 4.60
CA PHE A 31 -4.77 -4.57 5.01
C PHE A 31 -5.37 -3.39 4.22
N ASP A 32 -4.55 -2.37 3.99
CA ASP A 32 -4.97 -1.13 3.35
C ASP A 32 -4.97 -1.29 1.82
N ASN A 33 -6.11 -0.95 1.19
CA ASN A 33 -6.34 -1.16 -0.23
C ASN A 33 -7.11 0.02 -0.83
N ILE A 34 -6.79 0.36 -2.07
CA ILE A 34 -7.62 1.21 -2.93
C ILE A 34 -8.10 0.33 -4.07
N VAL A 35 -9.41 0.21 -4.24
CA VAL A 35 -10.03 -0.59 -5.32
C VAL A 35 -10.55 0.36 -6.38
N VAL A 36 -10.36 -0.01 -7.65
CA VAL A 36 -10.77 0.81 -8.79
C VAL A 36 -11.70 0.04 -9.70
N SER A 37 -12.57 0.75 -10.42
CA SER A 37 -13.45 0.16 -11.43
C SER A 37 -12.68 -0.26 -12.68
N GLU A 38 -13.20 -1.25 -13.39
CA GLU A 38 -12.62 -1.78 -14.63
C GLU A 38 -12.35 -0.68 -15.67
N ASN A 39 -13.26 0.29 -15.82
CA ASN A 39 -13.11 1.35 -16.83
C ASN A 39 -11.89 2.25 -16.58
N LEU A 40 -11.41 2.38 -15.33
CA LEU A 40 -10.18 3.11 -15.03
C LEU A 40 -8.93 2.29 -15.41
N VAL A 41 -9.03 0.97 -15.43
CA VAL A 41 -7.94 0.04 -15.78
C VAL A 41 -7.80 -0.09 -17.29
N ASN A 42 -8.94 -0.21 -17.98
CA ASN A 42 -9.01 -0.45 -19.43
C ASN A 42 -9.21 0.84 -20.26
N ALA A 43 -9.13 2.01 -19.63
CA ALA A 43 -9.19 3.31 -20.29
C ALA A 43 -8.17 3.45 -21.44
N LYS A 44 -8.57 4.14 -22.51
CA LYS A 44 -7.76 4.29 -23.73
C LYS A 44 -6.61 5.29 -23.50
N PRO A 45 -5.53 5.24 -24.31
CA PRO A 45 -4.49 6.26 -24.28
C PRO A 45 -5.08 7.67 -24.44
N GLY A 46 -4.69 8.60 -23.56
CA GLY A 46 -5.23 9.98 -23.52
C GLY A 46 -6.44 10.17 -22.61
N GLU A 47 -7.05 9.09 -22.12
CA GLU A 47 -8.08 9.12 -21.09
C GLU A 47 -7.46 8.95 -19.69
N LEU A 48 -8.19 9.39 -18.67
CA LEU A 48 -7.76 9.18 -17.29
C LEU A 48 -7.73 7.67 -16.99
N ARG A 49 -6.57 7.15 -16.62
CA ARG A 49 -6.32 5.72 -16.43
C ARG A 49 -5.44 5.44 -15.23
N LEU A 50 -5.54 4.22 -14.71
CA LEU A 50 -4.61 3.69 -13.72
C LEU A 50 -3.23 3.50 -14.37
N VAL A 51 -2.20 4.10 -13.78
CA VAL A 51 -0.82 3.98 -14.25
C VAL A 51 0.09 3.51 -13.12
N ARG A 52 1.25 2.93 -13.48
CA ARG A 52 2.25 2.55 -12.49
C ARG A 52 2.99 3.79 -12.01
N ALA A 53 3.28 3.86 -10.72
CA ALA A 53 4.10 4.92 -10.17
C ALA A 53 5.52 4.87 -10.78
N PRO A 54 6.20 6.02 -10.94
CA PRO A 54 7.58 6.05 -11.43
C PRO A 54 8.49 5.12 -10.62
N GLY A 55 9.20 4.22 -11.31
CA GLY A 55 10.08 3.23 -10.68
C GLY A 55 9.37 2.05 -10.01
N SER A 56 8.04 2.00 -10.04
CA SER A 56 7.27 0.87 -9.51
C SER A 56 6.90 -0.12 -10.62
N LYS A 57 7.06 -1.40 -10.30
CA LYS A 57 6.49 -2.50 -11.11
C LYS A 57 5.05 -2.82 -10.73
N TYR A 58 4.41 -2.08 -9.84
CA TYR A 58 3.03 -2.33 -9.39
C TYR A 58 2.13 -1.12 -9.63
N TYR A 59 0.82 -1.36 -9.75
CA TYR A 59 -0.16 -0.29 -9.82
C TYR A 59 -0.53 0.25 -8.42
N GLY A 60 -0.63 -0.64 -7.42
CA GLY A 60 -0.73 -0.27 -6.01
C GLY A 60 0.64 -0.15 -5.36
N ASN A 61 0.80 0.78 -4.43
CA ASN A 61 2.07 1.04 -3.79
C ASN A 61 1.89 1.27 -2.29
N VAL A 62 2.85 0.78 -1.50
CA VAL A 62 2.96 1.08 -0.07
C VAL A 62 3.99 2.19 0.10
N PHE A 63 3.59 3.30 0.68
CA PHE A 63 4.50 4.40 0.98
C PHE A 63 5.26 4.10 2.28
N LYS A 64 6.57 3.92 2.16
CA LYS A 64 7.46 3.63 3.27
C LYS A 64 8.65 4.56 3.25
N ARG A 65 8.86 5.29 4.35
CA ARG A 65 10.03 6.16 4.55
C ARG A 65 10.75 5.79 5.82
N ASN A 66 12.04 6.15 5.84
CA ASN A 66 12.94 5.84 6.93
C ASN A 66 12.46 6.32 8.30
N TYR A 67 11.84 7.50 8.38
CA TYR A 67 11.31 8.02 9.64
C TYR A 67 10.06 7.27 10.13
N MET A 68 9.39 6.50 9.27
CA MET A 68 8.16 5.77 9.62
C MET A 68 8.44 4.37 10.17
N ILE A 69 9.70 3.98 10.33
CA ILE A 69 10.10 2.60 10.67
C ILE A 69 10.76 2.59 12.03
N GLN A 70 10.32 1.69 12.91
CA GLN A 70 10.95 1.44 14.18
C GLN A 70 12.39 0.94 13.99
N ARG A 71 13.36 1.64 14.59
CA ARG A 71 14.79 1.39 14.39
C ARG A 71 15.40 0.39 15.36
N GLU A 72 14.77 0.19 16.50
CA GLU A 72 15.35 -0.50 17.65
C GLU A 72 14.29 -1.32 18.42
N GLY A 73 14.78 -2.18 19.31
CA GLY A 73 13.96 -3.08 20.13
C GLY A 73 13.36 -4.24 19.34
N GLN A 74 12.48 -4.97 20.03
CA GLN A 74 11.86 -6.21 19.53
C GLN A 74 11.07 -6.03 18.22
N PHE A 75 10.52 -4.83 17.94
CA PHE A 75 9.76 -4.54 16.72
C PHE A 75 10.57 -3.77 15.68
N LYS A 76 11.90 -3.86 15.71
CA LYS A 76 12.75 -3.22 14.68
C LYS A 76 12.32 -3.64 13.27
N GLY A 77 12.09 -2.67 12.40
CA GLY A 77 11.62 -2.87 11.01
C GLY A 77 10.11 -2.72 10.80
N TYR A 78 9.32 -2.71 11.88
CA TYR A 78 7.86 -2.48 11.86
C TYR A 78 7.53 -0.98 11.65
N PRO A 79 6.28 -0.63 11.33
CA PRO A 79 5.81 0.76 11.41
C PRO A 79 6.08 1.35 12.81
N LEU A 80 6.61 2.57 12.83
CA LEU A 80 6.82 3.33 14.06
C LEU A 80 5.47 3.87 14.53
N ARG A 81 4.87 3.18 15.50
CA ARG A 81 3.51 3.44 15.96
C ARG A 81 3.43 4.73 16.77
N THR A 82 2.31 5.44 16.67
CA THR A 82 2.05 6.60 17.54
C THR A 82 1.84 6.15 18.98
N TYR A 83 1.12 5.04 19.17
CA TYR A 83 0.86 4.43 20.47
C TYR A 83 1.14 2.93 20.44
N VAL A 84 1.58 2.40 21.58
CA VAL A 84 1.64 0.97 21.88
C VAL A 84 0.82 0.74 23.15
N GLY A 85 -0.40 0.21 22.99
CA GLY A 85 -1.39 0.21 24.05
C GLY A 85 -1.69 1.65 24.48
N ASN A 86 -1.54 1.94 25.78
CA ASN A 86 -1.75 3.29 26.33
C ASN A 86 -0.49 4.17 26.29
N ASN A 87 0.65 3.65 25.83
CA ASN A 87 1.91 4.38 25.85
C ASN A 87 2.13 5.13 24.54
N PHE A 88 2.28 6.45 24.62
CA PHE A 88 2.66 7.28 23.47
C PHE A 88 4.13 7.04 23.12
N GLN A 89 4.38 6.63 21.88
CA GLN A 89 5.72 6.33 21.36
C GLN A 89 6.24 7.43 20.43
N GLY A 90 5.38 8.36 19.98
CA GLY A 90 5.77 9.47 19.12
C GLY A 90 6.00 9.10 17.65
N GLY A 91 5.55 7.92 17.24
CA GLY A 91 5.53 7.51 15.84
C GLY A 91 4.38 8.10 15.01
N TYR A 92 4.32 7.69 13.75
CA TYR A 92 3.43 8.29 12.75
C TYR A 92 2.12 7.53 12.57
N SER A 93 2.20 6.21 12.51
CA SER A 93 1.05 5.31 12.34
C SER A 93 1.50 3.88 12.61
N ASP A 94 0.58 3.04 13.05
CA ASP A 94 0.79 1.60 13.15
C ASP A 94 0.77 0.89 11.78
N HIS A 95 0.35 1.58 10.72
CA HIS A 95 0.30 1.09 9.34
C HIS A 95 1.07 2.04 8.39
N PHE A 96 1.56 1.51 7.26
CA PHE A 96 2.08 2.32 6.16
C PHE A 96 0.94 2.70 5.20
N PRO A 97 0.86 3.97 4.76
CA PRO A 97 -0.17 4.40 3.83
C PRO A 97 0.02 3.79 2.45
N VAL A 98 -1.09 3.65 1.72
CA VAL A 98 -1.10 3.18 0.33
C VAL A 98 -1.47 4.28 -0.63
N TYR A 99 -1.02 4.14 -1.88
CA TYR A 99 -1.39 5.05 -2.95
C TYR A 99 -1.42 4.33 -4.31
N ILE A 100 -2.14 4.95 -5.23
CA ILE A 100 -2.18 4.60 -6.65
C ILE A 100 -1.84 5.85 -7.47
N TYR A 101 -1.45 5.65 -8.73
CA TYR A 101 -1.27 6.75 -9.68
C TYR A 101 -2.36 6.69 -10.73
N ILE A 102 -2.95 7.84 -11.03
CA ILE A 102 -3.87 8.06 -12.14
C ILE A 102 -3.32 9.17 -13.02
N GLY A 103 -3.48 9.02 -14.34
CA GLY A 103 -2.96 10.00 -15.31
C GLY A 103 -3.64 9.84 -16.67
N LYS A 104 -3.42 10.79 -17.58
CA LYS A 104 -3.89 10.74 -18.97
C LYS A 104 -2.76 10.28 -19.90
#